data_AF-A0A9X8VC16-F1
#
_entry.id   AF-A0A9X8VC16-F1
#
_cell.length_a   1.000
_cell.length_b   1.000
_cell.length_c   1.000
_cell.angle_alpha   90.00
_cell.angle_beta   90.00
_cell.angle_gamma   90.00
#
_symmetry.space_group_name_H-M   'P 1'
#
loop_
_entity.id
_entity.type
_entity.pdbx_description
1 polymer ?
#
loop_
_entity_poly.entity_id
_entity_poly.type
_entity_poly.pdbx_seq_one_letter_code
_entity_poly.pdbx_strand_id
1 'polypeptide(L)'
;RQIRYYTRKSIEIECVVDSVLEENAHDILCSALVDDCIERGKSIKQGGAKYDWVSGLQVGIANLGNSLAAVRKLVFDQGAIGQQQLATALADDFAGLDGEQL
;
A
#
# COMPACT_ATOMS: atom_id res chain seq x y z
N ARG A 1 4.22 -6.72 12.26
CA ARG A 1 5.42 -7.28 11.56
C ARG A 1 5.21 -7.30 10.05
N GLN A 2 4.11 -7.87 9.55
CA GLN A 2 3.81 -7.92 8.11
C GLN A 2 3.83 -6.55 7.41
N ILE A 3 3.10 -5.55 7.92
CA ILE A 3 3.05 -4.23 7.26
C ILE A 3 4.44 -3.58 7.08
N ARG A 4 5.33 -3.68 8.07
CA ARG A 4 6.70 -3.16 7.96
C ARG A 4 7.52 -3.86 6.87
N TYR A 5 7.32 -5.17 6.70
CA TYR A 5 7.98 -5.93 5.65
C TYR A 5 7.51 -5.45 4.27
N TYR A 6 6.19 -5.36 4.06
CA TYR A 6 5.64 -4.94 2.77
C TYR A 6 5.94 -3.46 2.45
N THR A 7 5.95 -2.56 3.44
CA THR A 7 6.38 -1.18 3.24
C THR A 7 7.84 -1.08 2.79
N ARG A 8 8.73 -1.88 3.38
CA ARG A 8 10.12 -1.90 2.92
C ARG A 8 10.21 -2.39 1.47
N LYS A 9 9.49 -3.46 1.15
CA LYS A 9 9.50 -4.04 -0.20
C LYS A 9 8.90 -3.11 -1.25
N SER A 10 7.85 -2.35 -0.92
CA SER A 10 7.29 -1.37 -1.85
C SER A 10 8.29 -0.27 -2.18
N ILE A 11 9.00 0.27 -1.18
CA ILE A 11 10.04 1.29 -1.39
C ILE A 11 11.21 0.72 -2.20
N GLU A 12 11.66 -0.51 -1.92
CA GLU A 12 12.71 -1.16 -2.72
C GLU A 12 12.32 -1.27 -4.20
N ILE A 13 11.06 -1.61 -4.48
CA ILE A 13 10.53 -1.68 -5.86
C ILE A 13 10.46 -0.28 -6.48
N GLU A 14 9.91 0.70 -5.75
CA GLU A 14 9.77 2.09 -6.21
C GLU A 14 11.12 2.70 -6.56
N CYS A 15 12.15 2.52 -5.73
CA CYS A 15 13.49 3.01 -6.03
C CYS A 15 14.04 2.44 -7.34
N VAL A 16 13.85 1.14 -7.61
CA VAL A 16 14.29 0.53 -8.87
C VAL A 16 13.54 1.14 -10.05
N VAL A 17 12.22 1.27 -9.94
CA VAL A 17 11.39 1.86 -11.00
C VAL A 17 11.79 3.31 -11.27
N ASP A 18 11.94 4.12 -10.23
CA ASP A 18 12.31 5.53 -10.35
C ASP A 18 13.70 5.72 -10.97
N SER A 19 14.70 4.91 -10.58
CA SER A 19 16.02 4.98 -11.20
C SER A 19 16.00 4.63 -12.68
N VAL A 20 15.23 3.61 -13.07
CA VAL A 20 15.09 3.26 -14.50
C VAL A 20 14.38 4.38 -15.28
N LEU A 21 13.35 5.01 -14.71
CA LEU A 21 12.66 6.14 -15.33
C LEU A 21 13.58 7.37 -15.46
N GLU A 22 14.35 7.67 -14.42
CA GLU A 22 15.33 8.76 -14.41
C GLU A 22 16.36 8.59 -15.54
N GLU A 23 16.89 7.38 -15.73
CA GLU A 23 17.93 7.11 -16.72
C GLU A 23 17.40 7.03 -18.16
N ASN A 24 16.19 6.51 -18.36
CA ASN A 24 15.75 6.07 -19.68
C ASN A 24 14.56 6.86 -20.26
N ALA A 25 13.80 7.58 -19.45
CA ALA A 25 12.53 8.19 -19.85
C ALA A 25 12.43 9.66 -19.41
N HIS A 26 13.33 10.49 -19.94
CA HIS A 26 13.35 11.92 -19.60
C HIS A 26 12.17 12.67 -20.24
N ASP A 27 11.28 13.20 -19.41
CA ASP A 27 10.15 14.03 -19.87
C ASP A 27 10.59 15.47 -20.17
N ILE A 28 11.09 15.72 -21.38
CA ILE A 28 11.64 17.02 -21.78
C ILE A 28 10.61 18.15 -21.67
N LEU A 29 9.43 17.97 -22.26
CA LEU A 29 8.39 19.00 -22.25
C LEU A 29 7.87 19.26 -20.82
N CYS A 30 7.64 18.19 -20.05
CA CYS A 30 7.18 18.32 -18.67
C CYS A 30 8.21 19.09 -17.82
N SER A 31 9.48 18.69 -17.91
CA SER A 31 10.57 19.33 -17.13
C SER A 31 10.79 20.80 -17.52
N ALA A 32 10.63 21.15 -18.79
CA ALA A 32 10.74 22.54 -19.24
C ALA A 32 9.63 23.46 -18.69
N LEU A 33 8.52 22.88 -18.22
CA LEU A 33 7.34 23.59 -17.71
C LEU A 33 7.23 23.55 -16.18
N VAL A 34 8.22 23.02 -15.47
CA VAL A 34 8.28 22.96 -14.00
C VAL A 34 9.40 23.85 -13.48
N ASP A 35 9.07 24.65 -12.45
CA ASP A 35 9.99 25.61 -11.83
C ASP A 35 11.32 24.96 -11.42
N ASP A 36 12.40 25.72 -11.61
CA ASP A 36 13.81 25.40 -11.34
C ASP A 36 14.45 24.28 -12.19
N CYS A 37 13.70 23.48 -12.96
CA CYS A 37 14.28 22.41 -13.78
C CYS A 37 15.28 22.95 -14.82
N ILE A 38 14.92 24.04 -15.52
CA ILE A 38 15.80 24.69 -16.51
C ILE A 38 17.02 25.31 -15.82
N GLU A 39 16.81 26.05 -14.73
CA GLU A 39 17.90 26.71 -13.97
C GLU A 39 18.89 25.69 -13.41
N ARG A 40 18.40 24.53 -12.95
CA ARG A 40 19.23 23.44 -12.42
C ARG A 40 19.82 22.54 -13.49
N GLY A 41 19.38 22.65 -14.75
CA GLY A 41 19.82 21.78 -15.86
C GLY A 41 19.50 20.30 -15.64
N LYS A 42 18.35 20.00 -15.01
CA LYS A 42 17.94 18.64 -14.63
C LYS A 42 16.48 18.39 -14.97
N SER A 43 16.16 17.16 -15.36
CA SER A 43 14.76 16.73 -15.48
C SER A 43 14.08 16.72 -14.10
N ILE A 44 12.75 16.62 -14.07
CA ILE A 44 11.99 16.47 -12.82
C ILE A 44 12.49 15.23 -12.06
N LYS A 45 12.67 14.10 -12.76
CA LYS A 45 13.12 12.83 -12.17
C LYS A 45 14.57 12.82 -11.67
N GLN A 46 15.39 13.79 -12.09
CA GLN A 46 16.75 14.02 -11.58
C GLN A 46 16.78 15.01 -10.40
N GLY A 47 15.62 15.41 -9.87
CA GLY A 47 15.51 16.40 -8.79
C GLY A 47 15.55 17.86 -9.26
N GLY A 48 15.13 18.13 -10.49
CA GLY A 48 15.05 19.49 -11.03
C GLY A 48 13.94 20.34 -10.39
N ALA A 49 12.88 19.72 -9.89
CA ALA A 49 11.73 20.43 -9.32
C ALA A 49 12.06 21.12 -7.99
N LYS A 50 11.39 22.25 -7.71
CA LYS A 50 11.51 22.98 -6.44
C LYS A 50 11.14 22.14 -5.21
N TYR A 51 10.13 21.29 -5.35
CA TYR A 51 9.62 20.42 -4.30
C TYR A 51 9.49 18.99 -4.83
N ASP A 52 9.89 18.01 -4.02
CA ASP A 52 9.83 16.60 -4.37
C ASP A 52 9.35 15.79 -3.15
N TRP A 53 8.04 15.53 -3.12
CA TRP A 53 7.41 14.66 -2.15
C TRP A 53 6.46 13.71 -2.87
N VAL A 54 6.53 12.44 -2.48
CA VAL A 54 5.70 11.37 -3.04
C VAL A 54 5.06 10.56 -1.93
N SER A 55 3.96 9.87 -2.26
CA SER A 55 3.29 8.94 -1.36
C SER A 55 2.84 7.71 -2.12
N GLY A 56 3.06 6.52 -1.56
CA GLY A 56 2.41 5.31 -2.03
C GLY A 56 0.90 5.30 -1.68
N LEU A 57 0.18 4.34 -2.26
CA LEU A 57 -1.27 4.17 -2.03
C LEU A 57 -1.55 3.00 -1.09
N GLN A 58 -2.37 3.22 -0.07
CA GLN A 58 -2.84 2.17 0.84
C GLN A 58 -4.33 1.90 0.59
N VAL A 59 -4.67 0.66 0.22
CA VAL A 59 -6.02 0.27 -0.16
C VAL A 59 -6.66 -0.58 0.94
N GLY A 60 -7.98 -0.46 1.14
CA GLY A 60 -8.74 -1.31 2.06
C GLY A 60 -8.68 -0.89 3.53
N ILE A 61 -8.56 0.41 3.82
CA ILE A 61 -8.47 0.94 5.21
C ILE A 61 -9.68 0.54 6.06
N ALA A 62 -10.90 0.69 5.52
CA ALA A 62 -12.13 0.32 6.23
C ALA A 62 -12.22 -1.20 6.45
N ASN A 63 -11.86 -2.01 5.44
CA ASN A 63 -11.82 -3.46 5.56
C ASN A 63 -10.86 -3.90 6.68
N LEU A 64 -9.63 -3.37 6.68
CA LEU A 64 -8.65 -3.66 7.73
C LEU A 64 -9.17 -3.29 9.12
N GLY A 65 -9.75 -2.09 9.26
CA GLY A 65 -10.32 -1.61 10.52
C GLY A 65 -11.44 -2.52 11.02
N ASN A 66 -12.41 -2.81 10.15
CA ASN A 66 -13.57 -3.66 10.47
C ASN A 66 -13.15 -5.09 10.81
N SER A 67 -12.25 -5.70 10.02
CA SER A 67 -11.76 -7.06 10.26
C SER A 67 -11.04 -7.17 11.60
N LEU A 68 -10.16 -6.23 11.94
CA LEU A 68 -9.46 -6.25 13.24
C LEU A 68 -10.41 -6.00 14.42
N ALA A 69 -11.40 -5.11 14.24
CA ALA A 69 -12.41 -4.85 15.25
C ALA A 69 -13.29 -6.08 15.53
N ALA A 70 -13.73 -6.79 14.48
CA ALA A 70 -14.51 -8.02 14.59
C ALA A 70 -13.71 -9.13 15.28
N VAL A 71 -12.46 -9.37 14.84
CA VAL A 71 -11.56 -10.34 15.47
C VAL A 71 -11.36 -10.03 16.96
N ARG A 72 -11.03 -8.78 17.30
CA ARG A 72 -10.85 -8.38 18.69
C ARG A 72 -12.10 -8.68 19.53
N LYS A 73 -13.27 -8.22 19.07
CA LYS A 73 -14.51 -8.32 19.83
C LYS A 73 -15.00 -9.77 19.96
N LEU A 74 -15.15 -10.47 18.84
CA LEU A 74 -15.83 -11.77 18.80
C LEU A 74 -14.91 -12.92 19.21
N VAL A 75 -13.62 -12.85 18.88
CA VAL A 75 -12.66 -13.92 19.18
C VAL A 75 -12.01 -13.75 20.55
N PHE A 76 -11.63 -12.53 20.93
CA PHE A 76 -10.84 -12.30 22.15
C PHE A 76 -11.65 -11.70 23.31
N ASP A 77 -12.39 -10.62 23.08
CA ASP A 77 -13.11 -9.94 24.17
C ASP A 77 -14.32 -10.76 24.65
N GLN A 78 -15.06 -11.38 23.72
CA GLN A 78 -16.27 -12.17 24.03
C GLN A 78 -16.06 -13.69 23.98
N GLY A 79 -15.04 -14.17 23.25
CA GLY A 79 -14.82 -15.60 23.03
C GLY A 79 -15.99 -16.31 22.34
N ALA A 80 -16.82 -15.57 21.59
CA ALA A 80 -18.00 -16.09 20.91
C ALA A 80 -17.64 -16.92 19.66
N ILE A 81 -16.48 -16.64 19.05
CA ILE A 81 -15.95 -17.37 17.88
C ILE A 81 -14.53 -17.86 18.19
N GLY A 82 -14.25 -19.13 17.93
CA GLY A 82 -12.90 -19.69 18.10
C GLY A 82 -11.93 -19.23 16.99
N GLN A 83 -10.63 -19.13 17.29
CA GLN A 83 -9.61 -18.76 16.28
C GLN A 83 -9.59 -19.74 15.10
N GLN A 84 -9.60 -21.05 15.37
CA GLN A 84 -9.61 -22.10 14.34
C GLN A 84 -10.92 -22.09 13.56
N GLN A 85 -12.04 -21.82 14.24
CA GLN A 85 -13.35 -21.71 13.61
C GLN A 85 -13.38 -20.56 12.59
N LEU A 86 -12.92 -19.37 12.98
CA LEU A 86 -12.83 -18.23 12.06
C LEU A 86 -11.83 -18.51 10.91
N ALA A 87 -10.71 -19.16 11.20
CA ALA A 87 -9.74 -19.50 10.16
C ALA A 87 -10.31 -20.47 9.11
N THR A 88 -11.06 -21.50 9.54
CA THR A 88 -11.76 -22.41 8.63
C THR A 88 -12.82 -21.68 7.82
N ALA A 89 -13.66 -20.86 8.47
CA ALA A 89 -14.68 -20.08 7.77
C ALA A 89 -14.08 -19.16 6.70
N LEU A 90 -12.95 -18.49 6.98
CA LEU A 90 -12.24 -17.68 5.99
C LEU A 90 -11.64 -18.52 4.84
N ALA A 91 -11.13 -19.72 5.14
CA ALA A 91 -10.56 -20.61 4.12
C ALA A 91 -11.64 -21.16 3.18
N ASP A 92 -12.85 -21.37 3.70
CA ASP A 92 -14.01 -21.87 2.97
C ASP A 92 -14.89 -20.74 2.40
N ASP A 93 -14.45 -19.48 2.44
CA ASP A 93 -15.21 -18.30 1.99
C ASP A 93 -16.62 -18.22 2.59
N PHE A 94 -16.74 -18.53 3.87
CA PHE A 94 -17.99 -18.59 4.64
C PHE A 94 -19.07 -19.52 4.03
N ALA A 95 -18.68 -20.53 3.25
CA ALA A 95 -19.63 -21.41 2.58
C ALA A 95 -20.56 -22.19 3.53
N GLY A 96 -21.81 -22.37 3.09
CA GLY A 96 -22.85 -23.10 3.82
C GLY A 96 -23.63 -22.23 4.80
N LEU A 97 -24.77 -22.74 5.30
CA LEU A 97 -25.66 -21.96 6.18
C LEU A 97 -24.99 -21.61 7.52
N ASP A 98 -24.17 -22.50 8.06
CA ASP A 98 -23.45 -22.26 9.31
C ASP A 98 -22.28 -21.28 9.10
N GLY A 99 -21.67 -21.26 7.92
CA GLY A 99 -20.61 -20.31 7.55
C GLY A 99 -21.14 -18.90 7.37
N GLU A 100 -22.28 -18.75 6.70
CA GLU A 100 -22.97 -17.46 6.48
C GLU A 100 -23.44 -16.80 7.80
N GLN A 101 -23.72 -17.60 8.83
CA GLN A 101 -24.18 -17.10 10.14
C GLN A 101 -23.05 -16.66 11.08
N LEU A 102 -21.80 -16.94 10.70
CA LEU A 102 -20.62 -16.70 11.55
C LEU A 102 -20.20 -15.22 11.58
#